data_AF-A0A928IL08-F1
#
_entry.id   AF-A0A928IL08-F1
#
_cell.length_a   1.000
_cell.length_b   1.000
_cell.length_c   1.000
_cell.angle_alpha   90.00
_cell.angle_beta   90.00
_cell.angle_gamma   90.00
#
_symmetry.space_group_name_H-M   'P 1'
#
loop_
_entity.id
_entity.type
_entity.pdbx_description
1 polymer ?
#
loop_
_entity_poly.entity_id
_entity_poly.type
_entity_poly.pdbx_seq_one_letter_code
_entity_poly.pdbx_strand_id
1 'polypeptide(L)'
;MVRTFGRTDPRSQWGDSLPADVWDRLGHCRSRKEDILPLAQAKWQYIKNKNREYTKEDALVCVIEHLDCNGQDFELTREEWNDILACIH
;
A
#
# COMPACT_ATOMS: atom_id res chain seq x y z
N MET A 1 31.34 13.02 2.10
CA MET A 1 30.82 11.96 2.98
C MET A 1 29.30 12.03 2.91
N VAL A 2 28.70 11.34 1.93
CA VAL A 2 27.25 11.37 1.71
C VAL A 2 26.62 10.52 2.83
N ARG A 3 25.75 11.12 3.63
CA ARG A 3 24.99 10.41 4.65
C ARG A 3 24.04 9.47 3.92
N THR A 4 24.44 8.20 3.80
CA THR A 4 23.50 7.12 3.50
C THR A 4 22.56 7.04 4.69
N PHE A 5 21.36 7.58 4.53
CA PHE A 5 20.24 7.24 5.40
C PHE A 5 20.17 5.70 5.43
N GLY A 6 20.23 5.14 6.64
CA GLY A 6 20.25 3.70 6.84
C GLY A 6 19.13 3.07 6.03
N ARG A 7 19.49 2.15 5.13
CA ARG A 7 18.54 1.24 4.51
C ARG A 7 17.85 0.51 5.65
N THR A 8 16.65 0.92 6.02
CA THR A 8 15.71 0.04 6.70
C THR A 8 15.62 -1.22 5.85
N ASP A 9 15.91 -2.38 6.45
CA ASP A 9 15.83 -3.66 5.76
C ASP A 9 14.45 -3.79 5.07
N PRO A 10 14.38 -3.82 3.73
CA PRO A 10 13.12 -3.85 3.01
C PRO A 10 12.30 -5.13 3.27
N ARG A 11 12.93 -6.17 3.80
CA ARG A 11 12.39 -7.55 3.91
C ARG A 11 11.50 -7.77 5.14
N SER A 12 10.96 -6.70 5.73
CA SER A 12 10.12 -6.74 6.94
C SER A 12 8.74 -6.05 6.78
N GLN A 13 8.53 -5.44 5.61
CA GLN A 13 7.39 -4.59 5.30
C GLN A 13 6.60 -5.29 4.20
N TRP A 14 5.28 -5.37 4.35
CA TRP A 14 4.23 -5.83 3.42
C TRP A 14 4.51 -5.91 1.89
N GLY A 15 5.53 -5.24 1.36
CA GLY A 15 5.95 -5.28 -0.04
C GLY A 15 6.48 -6.61 -0.60
N ASP A 16 6.79 -7.63 0.22
CA ASP A 16 7.17 -8.96 -0.30
C ASP A 16 6.07 -9.61 -1.16
N SER A 17 4.83 -9.18 -0.97
CA SER A 17 3.66 -9.66 -1.74
C SER A 17 3.31 -8.79 -2.95
N LEU A 18 4.10 -7.74 -3.23
CA LEU A 18 3.83 -6.83 -4.34
C LEU A 18 4.52 -7.26 -5.64
N PRO A 19 3.87 -7.00 -6.79
CA PRO A 19 4.57 -6.98 -8.06
C PRO A 19 5.77 -6.03 -8.02
N ALA A 20 6.88 -6.44 -8.64
CA ALA A 20 8.14 -5.70 -8.58
C ALA A 20 8.02 -4.26 -9.14
N ASP A 21 7.17 -4.06 -10.14
CA ASP A 21 6.92 -2.76 -10.75
C ASP A 21 6.07 -1.85 -9.85
N VAL A 22 5.11 -2.40 -9.11
CA VAL A 22 4.33 -1.69 -8.10
C VAL A 22 5.24 -1.26 -6.95
N TRP A 23 6.13 -2.15 -6.49
CA TRP A 23 7.11 -1.84 -5.46
C TRP A 23 8.08 -0.74 -5.88
N ASP A 24 8.60 -0.81 -7.11
CA ASP A 24 9.50 0.22 -7.66
C ASP A 24 8.81 1.58 -7.75
N ARG A 25 7.55 1.62 -8.22
CA ARG A 25 6.76 2.85 -8.29
C ARG A 25 6.52 3.44 -6.90
N LEU A 26 6.14 2.61 -5.93
CA LEU A 26 5.94 3.02 -4.54
C LEU A 26 7.23 3.63 -3.95
N GLY A 27 8.37 2.97 -4.15
CA GLY A 27 9.68 3.42 -3.65
C GLY A 27 10.18 4.74 -4.27
N HIS A 28 9.59 5.15 -5.39
CA HIS A 28 9.93 6.40 -6.07
C HIS A 28 8.80 7.45 -6.03
N CYS A 29 7.78 7.29 -5.17
CA CYS A 29 6.61 8.16 -5.11
C CYS A 29 5.94 8.37 -6.48
N ARG A 30 5.91 7.30 -7.30
CA ARG A 30 5.38 7.27 -8.67
C ARG A 30 4.28 6.23 -8.83
N SER A 31 3.65 5.84 -7.72
CA SER A 31 2.45 5.00 -7.71
C SER A 31 1.37 5.56 -8.64
N ARG A 32 0.47 4.71 -9.08
CA ARG A 32 -0.68 5.03 -9.92
C ARG A 32 -1.95 4.57 -9.23
N LYS A 33 -3.10 5.04 -9.71
CA LYS A 33 -4.40 4.60 -9.20
C LYS A 33 -4.60 3.08 -9.28
N GLU A 34 -4.09 2.45 -10.33
CA GLU A 34 -4.08 0.98 -10.51
C GLU A 34 -3.25 0.22 -9.46
N ASP A 35 -2.31 0.90 -8.79
CA ASP A 35 -1.47 0.29 -7.75
C ASP A 35 -2.21 0.17 -6.40
N ILE A 36 -3.31 0.89 -6.21
CA ILE A 36 -4.01 0.94 -4.91
C ILE A 36 -4.48 -0.46 -4.47
N LEU A 37 -5.06 -1.24 -5.39
CA LEU A 37 -5.52 -2.60 -5.08
C LEU A 37 -4.37 -3.53 -4.64
N PRO A 38 -3.29 -3.73 -5.42
CA PRO A 38 -2.19 -4.59 -4.98
C PRO A 38 -1.53 -4.10 -3.68
N LEU A 39 -1.43 -2.77 -3.48
CA LEU A 39 -0.93 -2.18 -2.25
C LEU A 39 -1.83 -2.51 -1.05
N ALA A 40 -3.15 -2.35 -1.18
CA ALA A 40 -4.11 -2.63 -0.12
C ALA A 40 -4.18 -4.13 0.20
N GLN A 41 -4.09 -4.99 -0.81
CA GLN A 41 -4.00 -6.44 -0.64
C GLN A 41 -2.76 -6.84 0.16
N ALA A 42 -1.60 -6.32 -0.24
CA ALA A 42 -0.33 -6.59 0.44
C ALA A 42 -0.36 -6.11 1.90
N LYS A 43 -0.94 -4.92 2.13
CA LYS A 43 -1.15 -4.38 3.47
C LYS A 43 -2.05 -5.27 4.33
N TRP A 44 -3.18 -5.70 3.80
CA TRP A 44 -4.12 -6.60 4.46
C TRP A 44 -3.47 -7.92 4.86
N GLN A 45 -2.79 -8.57 3.92
CA GLN A 45 -2.11 -9.86 4.13
C GLN A 45 -1.06 -9.79 5.24
N TYR A 46 -0.34 -8.67 5.32
CA TYR A 46 0.68 -8.45 6.33
C TYR A 46 0.14 -8.38 7.77
N ILE A 47 -1.08 -7.85 7.95
CA ILE A 47 -1.60 -7.47 9.27
C ILE A 47 -2.77 -8.32 9.76
N LYS A 48 -3.52 -8.99 8.86
CA LYS A 48 -4.71 -9.77 9.22
C LYS A 48 -4.47 -10.86 10.27
N ASN A 49 -3.26 -11.41 10.31
CA ASN A 49 -2.87 -12.43 11.29
C ASN A 49 -2.30 -11.83 12.60
N LYS A 50 -2.03 -10.53 12.62
CA LYS A 50 -1.43 -9.79 13.75
C LYS A 50 -2.45 -8.97 14.54
N ASN A 51 -3.49 -8.46 13.86
CA ASN A 51 -4.57 -7.71 14.46
C ASN A 51 -5.91 -8.19 13.89
N ARG A 52 -6.74 -8.82 14.74
CA ARG A 52 -8.05 -9.35 14.35
C ARG A 52 -9.14 -8.29 14.16
N GLU A 53 -8.95 -7.12 14.74
CA GLU A 53 -9.86 -5.98 14.60
C GLU A 53 -9.54 -5.15 13.35
N TYR A 54 -8.35 -5.33 12.78
CA TYR A 54 -7.98 -4.67 11.54
C TYR A 54 -8.86 -5.20 10.40
N THR A 55 -9.44 -4.28 9.64
CA THR A 55 -10.35 -4.60 8.54
C THR A 55 -9.66 -4.42 7.18
N LYS A 56 -10.33 -4.87 6.11
CA LYS A 56 -9.89 -4.57 4.74
C LYS A 56 -9.98 -3.08 4.42
N GLU A 57 -10.95 -2.40 5.04
CA GLU A 57 -11.12 -0.95 4.90
C GLU A 57 -9.95 -0.19 5.54
N ASP A 58 -9.51 -0.62 6.73
CA ASP A 58 -8.31 -0.04 7.36
C ASP A 58 -7.06 -0.24 6.50
N ALA A 59 -6.97 -1.35 5.77
CA ALA A 59 -5.87 -1.60 4.82
C ALA A 59 -5.88 -0.59 3.67
N LEU A 60 -7.05 -0.35 3.09
CA LEU A 60 -7.25 0.60 1.99
C LEU A 60 -6.99 2.04 2.45
N VAL A 61 -7.57 2.46 3.58
CA VAL A 61 -7.33 3.78 4.19
C VAL A 61 -5.84 4.01 4.42
N CYS A 62 -5.15 3.03 5.04
CA CYS A 62 -3.72 3.16 5.33
C CYS A 62 -2.87 3.31 4.07
N VAL A 63 -3.25 2.67 2.96
CA VAL A 63 -2.57 2.85 1.68
C VAL A 63 -2.80 4.24 1.11
N ILE A 64 -4.04 4.75 1.15
CA ILE A 64 -4.36 6.08 0.63
C ILE A 64 -3.62 7.15 1.43
N GLU A 65 -3.64 7.09 2.76
CA GLU A 65 -2.88 8.00 3.63
C GLU A 65 -1.38 7.94 3.35
N HIS A 66 -0.84 6.75 3.07
CA HIS A 66 0.57 6.59 2.72
C HIS A 66 0.90 7.22 1.36
N LEU A 67 0.03 7.08 0.37
CA LEU A 67 0.19 7.70 -0.94
C LEU A 67 0.07 9.23 -0.86
N ASP A 68 -0.87 9.74 -0.07
CA ASP A 68 -1.01 11.17 0.21
C ASP A 68 0.26 11.75 0.88
N CYS A 69 0.84 11.03 1.86
CA CYS A 69 2.13 11.39 2.45
C CYS A 69 3.28 11.44 1.43
N ASN A 70 3.18 10.68 0.33
CA ASN A 70 4.14 10.70 -0.78
C ASN A 70 3.83 11.82 -1.82
N GLY A 71 2.85 12.69 -1.55
CA GLY A 71 2.38 13.73 -2.46
C GLY A 71 1.57 13.19 -3.63
N GLN A 72 0.99 12.00 -3.49
CA GLN A 72 0.23 11.31 -4.52
C GLN A 72 -1.25 11.24 -4.11
N ASP A 73 -2.01 12.24 -4.54
CA ASP A 73 -3.45 12.28 -4.31
C ASP A 73 -4.21 11.49 -5.38
N PHE A 74 -5.04 10.56 -4.94
CA PHE A 74 -5.88 9.73 -5.80
C PHE A 74 -7.33 9.81 -5.34
N GLU A 75 -8.14 10.57 -6.07
CA GLU A 75 -9.58 10.58 -5.85
C GLU A 75 -10.19 9.24 -6.30
N LEU A 76 -10.83 8.55 -5.35
CA LEU A 76 -11.63 7.35 -5.59
C LEU A 76 -13.11 7.69 -5.51
N THR A 77 -13.86 7.26 -6.53
CA THR A 77 -15.32 7.22 -6.45
C THR A 77 -15.77 6.16 -5.44
N ARG A 78 -17.03 6.26 -5.00
CA ARG A 78 -17.61 5.27 -4.08
C ARG A 78 -17.63 3.88 -4.71
N GLU A 79 -17.87 3.79 -6.01
CA GLU A 79 -17.89 2.56 -6.77
C GLU A 79 -16.49 1.93 -6.80
N GLU A 80 -15.45 2.69 -7.16
CA GLU A 80 -14.06 2.23 -7.15
C GLU A 80 -13.61 1.78 -5.76
N TRP A 81 -14.00 2.50 -4.71
CA TRP A 81 -13.73 2.12 -3.32
C TRP A 81 -14.30 0.74 -2.99
N ASN A 82 -15.59 0.54 -3.29
CA ASN A 82 -16.28 -0.71 -3.03
C ASN A 82 -15.72 -1.87 -3.86
N ASP A 83 -15.38 -1.63 -5.13
CA ASP A 83 -14.77 -2.63 -6.01
C ASP A 83 -13.41 -3.07 -5.47
N ILE A 84 -12.56 -2.13 -5.04
CA ILE A 84 -11.27 -2.44 -4.41
C ILE A 84 -11.49 -3.27 -3.14
N LEU A 85 -12.41 -2.86 -2.25
CA LEU A 85 -12.70 -3.60 -1.02
C LEU A 85 -13.18 -5.03 -1.27
N ALA A 86 -14.02 -5.22 -2.29
CA ALA A 86 -14.52 -6.54 -2.67
C ALA A 86 -13.40 -7.46 -3.19
N CYS A 87 -12.39 -6.89 -3.87
CA CYS A 87 -11.25 -7.62 -4.42
C CYS A 87 -10.13 -7.94 -3.40
N ILE A 88 -10.11 -7.31 -2.23
CA ILE A 88 -9.16 -7.66 -1.18
C ILE A 88 -9.52 -9.02 -0.57
N HIS A 89 -8.56 -9.94 -0.48
CA HIS A 89 -8.69 -11.31 0.04
C HIS A 89 -7.53 -11.61 0.99
#